data_AF-A0A923YK69-F1
#
_entry.id   AF-A0A923YK69-F1
#
_cell.length_a   1.000
_cell.length_b   1.000
_cell.length_c   1.000
_cell.angle_alpha   90.00
_cell.angle_beta   90.00
_cell.angle_gamma   90.00
#
_symmetry.space_group_name_H-M   'P 1'
#
loop_
_entity.id
_entity.type
_entity.pdbx_description
1 polymer ?
#
loop_
_entity_poly.entity_id
_entity_poly.type
_entity_poly.pdbx_seq_one_letter_code
_entity_poly.pdbx_strand_id
1 'polypeptide(L)'
;MKIKLISICVSLIFSFSFSQAQVLDSLKEKEQFKVYHATPLWIKMMNDPNVNYFVACTAFEMYWVGREIPAEEEGEANKLYETKDKKKSELEREREQKKGSYKKEEHEEEEGLHFKDPNSYTMIYEYKRFINWRRVMRNKIDPQTGRIMTREEQDAIWKSQIQGVNTHIE
;
A
#
# COMPACT_ATOMS: atom_id res chain seq x y z
N MET A 1 53.28 21.47 -11.30
CA MET A 1 52.68 20.18 -11.70
C MET A 1 52.07 19.36 -10.56
N LYS A 2 52.24 19.69 -9.27
CA LYS A 2 51.76 18.86 -8.14
C LYS A 2 50.25 18.96 -7.83
N ILE A 3 49.60 20.06 -8.20
CA ILE A 3 48.16 20.30 -7.91
C ILE A 3 47.22 19.51 -8.85
N LYS A 4 47.64 19.26 -10.10
CA LYS A 4 46.83 18.48 -11.07
C LYS A 4 46.76 16.98 -10.72
N LEU A 5 47.77 16.43 -10.04
CA LEU A 5 47.79 15.02 -9.63
C LEU A 5 46.81 14.73 -8.47
N ILE A 6 46.72 15.65 -7.51
CA ILE A 6 45.84 15.51 -6.33
C ILE A 6 44.36 15.59 -6.74
N SER A 7 44.01 16.45 -7.70
CA SER A 7 42.64 16.59 -8.20
C SER A 7 42.14 15.31 -8.90
N ILE A 8 43.00 14.58 -9.61
CA ILE A 8 42.63 13.34 -10.31
C ILE A 8 42.36 12.22 -9.30
N CYS A 9 43.15 12.14 -8.22
CA CYS A 9 42.96 11.13 -7.17
C CYS A 9 41.67 11.36 -6.35
N VAL A 10 41.30 12.61 -6.07
CA VAL A 10 40.05 12.93 -5.34
C VAL A 10 38.82 12.58 -6.18
N SER A 11 38.84 12.84 -7.49
CA SER A 11 37.74 12.46 -8.39
C SER A 11 37.57 10.95 -8.56
N LEU A 12 38.66 10.17 -8.53
CA LEU A 12 38.61 8.70 -8.61
C LEU A 12 38.09 8.04 -7.32
N ILE A 13 38.34 8.64 -6.15
CA ILE A 13 37.82 8.15 -4.86
C ILE A 13 36.32 8.47 -4.70
N PHE A 14 35.87 9.61 -5.23
CA PHE A 14 34.47 10.02 -5.17
C PHE A 14 33.57 9.16 -6.08
N SER A 15 34.06 8.75 -7.26
CA SER A 15 33.32 7.85 -8.16
C SER A 15 33.27 6.40 -7.65
N PHE A 16 34.34 5.92 -7.00
CA PHE A 16 34.35 4.57 -6.42
C PHE A 16 33.39 4.43 -5.23
N SER A 17 33.22 5.49 -4.43
CA SER A 17 32.27 5.50 -3.31
C SER A 17 30.81 5.57 -3.76
N PHE A 18 30.51 6.33 -4.83
CA PHE A 18 29.16 6.42 -5.39
C PHE A 18 28.68 5.09 -6.00
N SER A 19 29.58 4.33 -6.62
CA SER A 19 29.25 3.01 -7.19
C SER A 19 28.91 1.96 -6.13
N GLN A 20 29.54 2.00 -4.95
CA GLN A 20 29.23 1.06 -3.86
C GLN A 20 27.83 1.30 -3.24
N ALA A 21 27.38 2.55 -3.16
CA ALA A 21 26.05 2.88 -2.63
C ALA A 21 24.92 2.29 -3.51
N GLN A 22 25.06 2.35 -4.83
CA GLN A 22 24.08 1.80 -5.78
C GLN A 22 23.91 0.28 -5.64
N VAL A 23 24.98 -0.44 -5.34
CA VAL A 23 24.93 -1.91 -5.15
C VAL A 23 24.15 -2.27 -3.89
N LEU A 24 24.37 -1.55 -2.78
CA LEU A 24 23.69 -1.82 -1.51
C LEU A 24 22.17 -1.58 -1.60
N ASP A 25 21.75 -0.48 -2.24
CA ASP A 25 20.33 -0.19 -2.45
C ASP A 25 19.64 -1.28 -3.28
N SER A 26 20.30 -1.78 -4.33
CA SER A 26 19.77 -2.87 -5.17
C SER A 26 19.61 -4.20 -4.42
N LEU A 27 20.50 -4.49 -3.46
CA LEU A 27 20.41 -5.69 -2.62
C LEU A 27 19.26 -5.58 -1.63
N LYS A 28 19.08 -4.39 -1.03
CA LYS A 28 17.98 -4.11 -0.11
C LYS A 28 16.62 -4.22 -0.80
N GLU A 29 16.52 -3.73 -2.03
CA GLU A 29 15.31 -3.84 -2.86
C GLU A 29 14.98 -5.30 -3.20
N LYS A 30 15.98 -6.09 -3.63
CA LYS A 30 15.81 -7.52 -3.91
C LYS A 30 15.36 -8.31 -2.69
N GLU A 31 15.87 -7.98 -1.51
CA GLU A 31 15.48 -8.65 -0.28
C GLU A 31 14.05 -8.27 0.13
N GLN A 32 13.69 -6.98 0.04
CA GLN A 32 12.30 -6.55 0.23
C GLN A 32 11.33 -7.23 -0.74
N PHE A 33 11.72 -7.36 -2.01
CA PHE A 33 10.92 -8.05 -3.01
C PHE A 33 10.60 -9.49 -2.61
N LYS A 34 11.61 -10.26 -2.17
CA LYS A 34 11.41 -11.63 -1.70
C LYS A 34 10.45 -11.69 -0.51
N VAL A 35 10.60 -10.76 0.43
CA VAL A 35 9.74 -10.68 1.61
C VAL A 35 8.29 -10.41 1.20
N TYR A 36 8.04 -9.45 0.31
CA TYR A 36 6.68 -9.16 -0.17
C TYR A 36 6.05 -10.32 -0.94
N HIS A 37 6.83 -11.05 -1.73
CA HIS A 37 6.33 -12.22 -2.46
C HIS A 37 5.99 -13.40 -1.53
N ALA A 38 6.77 -13.59 -0.46
CA ALA A 38 6.61 -14.71 0.46
C ALA A 38 5.52 -14.46 1.51
N THR A 39 5.35 -13.21 1.95
CA THR A 39 4.58 -12.88 3.16
C THR A 39 3.55 -11.78 2.89
N PRO A 40 2.28 -11.92 3.34
CA PRO A 40 1.24 -10.92 3.10
C PRO A 40 1.39 -9.71 4.06
N LEU A 41 2.52 -9.00 4.00
CA LEU A 41 2.82 -7.85 4.87
C LEU A 41 1.83 -6.71 4.71
N TRP A 42 1.22 -6.58 3.55
CA TRP A 42 0.17 -5.60 3.25
C TRP A 42 -0.99 -5.67 4.26
N ILE A 43 -1.26 -6.84 4.87
CA ILE A 43 -2.28 -7.00 5.92
C ILE A 43 -1.94 -6.17 7.16
N LYS A 44 -0.68 -6.24 7.62
CA LYS A 44 -0.20 -5.47 8.78
C LYS A 44 -0.14 -3.98 8.43
N MET A 45 0.35 -3.67 7.23
CA MET A 45 0.47 -2.32 6.69
C MET A 45 -0.87 -1.56 6.68
N MET A 46 -2.00 -2.21 6.40
CA MET A 46 -3.32 -1.54 6.46
C MET A 46 -3.67 -0.94 7.83
N ASN A 47 -3.13 -1.52 8.91
CA ASN A 47 -3.40 -1.08 10.28
C ASN A 47 -2.36 -0.09 10.80
N ASP A 48 -1.26 0.11 10.07
CA ASP A 48 -0.21 1.02 10.47
C ASP A 48 -0.56 2.45 10.06
N PRO A 49 -0.77 3.38 11.02
CA PRO A 49 -1.12 4.76 10.71
C PRO A 49 0.02 5.53 10.00
N ASN A 50 1.26 5.04 10.09
CA ASN A 50 2.43 5.64 9.47
C ASN A 50 2.82 4.97 8.15
N VAL A 51 2.01 4.02 7.68
CA VAL A 51 2.30 3.29 6.46
C VAL A 51 2.36 4.24 5.27
N ASN A 52 3.35 4.04 4.41
CA ASN A 52 3.35 4.65 3.09
C ASN A 52 2.38 3.90 2.17
N TYR A 53 1.43 4.61 1.57
CA TYR A 53 0.40 4.03 0.72
C TYR A 53 0.98 3.26 -0.47
N PHE A 54 2.01 3.80 -1.12
CA PHE A 54 2.62 3.16 -2.29
C PHE A 54 3.35 1.88 -1.88
N VAL A 55 4.08 1.90 -0.76
CA VAL A 55 4.76 0.71 -0.23
C VAL A 55 3.76 -0.40 0.08
N ALA A 56 2.61 -0.07 0.68
CA ALA A 56 1.55 -1.04 0.93
C ALA A 56 0.95 -1.63 -0.36
N CYS A 57 0.75 -0.80 -1.38
CA CYS A 57 0.29 -1.25 -2.70
C CYS A 57 1.30 -2.17 -3.37
N THR A 58 2.59 -1.82 -3.34
CA THR A 58 3.66 -2.68 -3.86
C THR A 58 3.71 -4.00 -3.11
N ALA A 59 3.66 -4.01 -1.77
CA ALA A 59 3.66 -5.24 -0.99
C ALA A 59 2.47 -6.15 -1.32
N PHE A 60 1.30 -5.57 -1.58
CA PHE A 60 0.12 -6.30 -2.03
C PHE A 60 0.31 -6.88 -3.43
N GLU A 61 0.71 -6.08 -4.40
CA GLU A 61 0.90 -6.50 -5.78
C GLU A 61 1.94 -7.63 -5.88
N MET A 62 3.08 -7.46 -5.20
CA MET A 62 4.16 -8.44 -5.18
C MET A 62 3.74 -9.76 -4.53
N TYR A 63 2.91 -9.73 -3.48
CA TYR A 63 2.39 -10.95 -2.86
C TYR A 63 1.55 -11.77 -3.84
N TRP A 64 0.76 -11.13 -4.69
CA TRP A 64 -0.14 -11.78 -5.64
C TRP A 64 0.51 -12.15 -6.99
N VAL A 65 1.77 -11.77 -7.23
CA VAL A 65 2.51 -12.21 -8.43
C VAL A 65 2.57 -13.74 -8.46
N GLY A 66 2.07 -14.33 -9.55
CA GLY A 66 2.06 -15.79 -9.74
C GLY A 66 1.07 -16.55 -8.85
N ARG A 67 0.16 -15.86 -8.14
CA ARG A 67 -0.92 -16.49 -7.36
C ARG A 67 -2.27 -16.28 -8.03
N GLU A 68 -3.18 -17.23 -7.82
CA GLU A 68 -4.58 -17.03 -8.18
C GLU A 68 -5.19 -16.00 -7.25
N ILE A 69 -5.71 -14.91 -7.82
CA ILE A 69 -6.46 -13.91 -7.06
C ILE A 69 -7.72 -14.63 -6.53
N PRO A 70 -8.08 -14.47 -5.24
CA PRO A 70 -9.20 -15.21 -4.68
C PRO A 70 -10.46 -14.83 -5.45
N ALA A 71 -11.06 -15.82 -6.11
CA ALA A 71 -12.27 -15.61 -6.90
C ALA A 71 -13.37 -15.11 -5.97
N GLU A 72 -13.86 -13.91 -6.23
CA GLU A 72 -15.10 -13.48 -5.59
C GLU A 72 -16.23 -14.36 -6.12
N GLU A 73 -16.98 -15.00 -5.22
CA GLU A 73 -18.36 -15.40 -5.50
C GLU A 73 -19.04 -14.24 -6.25
N GLU A 74 -19.33 -14.50 -7.52
CA GLU A 74 -19.98 -13.64 -8.51
C GLU A 74 -19.85 -12.11 -8.32
N GLY A 75 -18.79 -11.54 -8.90
CA GLY A 75 -19.00 -10.39 -9.78
C GLY A 75 -18.45 -9.01 -9.42
N GLU A 76 -17.50 -8.84 -8.50
CA GLU A 76 -16.94 -7.50 -8.21
C GLU A 76 -15.40 -7.35 -8.39
N ALA A 77 -14.59 -8.42 -8.39
CA ALA A 77 -13.13 -8.32 -8.49
C ALA A 77 -12.59 -8.19 -9.92
N ASN A 78 -13.29 -8.77 -10.91
CA ASN A 78 -12.88 -8.72 -12.33
C ASN A 78 -13.23 -7.38 -13.02
N LYS A 79 -13.77 -6.40 -12.28
CA LYS A 79 -14.09 -5.05 -12.80
C LYS A 79 -13.15 -3.96 -12.25
N LEU A 80 -11.94 -4.32 -11.83
CA LEU A 80 -10.89 -3.35 -11.52
C LEU A 80 -10.29 -2.69 -12.76
N TYR A 81 -10.71 -3.13 -13.96
CA TYR A 81 -10.67 -2.39 -15.20
C TYR A 81 -12.13 -2.09 -15.58
N GLU A 82 -12.46 -0.82 -15.82
CA GLU A 82 -13.78 -0.28 -16.22
C GLU A 82 -14.80 0.09 -15.11
N THR A 83 -14.64 1.35 -14.67
CA THR A 83 -15.66 2.40 -14.48
C THR A 83 -16.95 2.17 -13.67
N LYS A 84 -17.02 2.98 -12.60
CA LYS A 84 -18.09 3.90 -12.13
C LYS A 84 -19.41 3.34 -11.55
N ASP A 85 -19.65 3.79 -10.32
CA ASP A 85 -20.92 4.34 -9.80
C ASP A 85 -22.19 3.49 -9.99
N LYS A 86 -22.50 2.64 -8.99
CA LYS A 86 -23.87 2.28 -8.50
C LYS A 86 -23.86 0.95 -7.72
N LYS A 87 -23.45 0.91 -6.45
CA LYS A 87 -23.86 -0.19 -5.53
C LYS A 87 -23.58 0.07 -4.05
N LYS A 88 -23.79 1.30 -3.57
CA LYS A 88 -23.51 1.64 -2.16
C LYS A 88 -24.63 1.24 -1.19
N SER A 89 -25.86 0.97 -1.63
CA SER A 89 -27.04 0.86 -0.75
C SER A 89 -27.49 -0.56 -0.39
N GLU A 90 -26.89 -1.60 -0.97
CA GLU A 90 -27.34 -2.99 -0.75
C GLU A 90 -26.42 -3.75 0.22
N LEU A 91 -25.11 -3.52 0.14
CA LEU A 91 -24.09 -4.14 0.99
C LEU A 91 -24.21 -3.74 2.48
N GLU A 92 -24.83 -2.61 2.78
CA GLU A 92 -25.01 -2.11 4.15
C GLU A 92 -26.12 -2.88 4.90
N ARG A 93 -27.16 -3.37 4.18
CA ARG A 93 -28.23 -4.20 4.77
C ARG A 93 -27.78 -5.62 5.10
N GLU A 94 -26.85 -6.17 4.33
CA GLU A 94 -26.32 -7.52 4.57
C GLU A 94 -25.36 -7.57 5.77
N ARG A 95 -24.67 -6.45 6.06
CA ARG A 95 -23.75 -6.29 7.20
C ARG A 95 -24.44 -6.27 8.56
N GLU A 96 -25.69 -5.83 8.61
CA GLU A 96 -26.48 -5.80 9.85
C GLU A 96 -27.02 -7.19 10.23
N GLN A 97 -27.23 -8.07 9.25
CA GLN A 97 -27.78 -9.41 9.49
C GLN A 97 -26.73 -10.45 9.96
N LYS A 98 -25.44 -10.26 9.66
CA LYS A 98 -24.37 -11.24 9.97
C LYS A 98 -23.61 -11.01 11.28
N LYS A 99 -24.02 -10.06 12.13
CA LYS A 99 -23.36 -9.76 13.43
C LYS A 99 -23.62 -10.78 14.57
N GLY A 100 -24.21 -11.93 14.30
CA GLY A 100 -24.69 -12.86 15.34
C GLY A 100 -23.76 -14.00 15.76
N SER A 101 -22.64 -14.28 15.08
CA SER A 101 -21.88 -15.51 15.38
C SER A 101 -20.39 -15.41 15.02
N TYR A 102 -19.60 -14.73 15.84
CA TYR A 102 -18.15 -14.99 15.87
C TYR A 102 -17.70 -15.10 17.32
N LYS A 103 -17.50 -16.34 17.74
CA LYS A 103 -16.88 -16.72 19.00
C LYS A 103 -15.39 -16.37 18.88
N LYS A 104 -14.89 -15.59 19.84
CA LYS A 104 -13.49 -15.16 19.94
C LYS A 104 -12.66 -16.34 20.45
N GLU A 105 -11.92 -17.01 19.57
CA GLU A 105 -10.83 -17.90 19.98
C GLU A 105 -9.54 -17.08 19.97
N GLU A 106 -9.20 -16.58 21.15
CA GLU A 106 -7.85 -16.11 21.47
C GLU A 106 -6.97 -17.34 21.71
N HIS A 107 -6.10 -17.68 20.75
CA HIS A 107 -4.93 -18.51 21.02
C HIS A 107 -3.80 -18.19 20.02
N GLU A 108 -2.64 -17.87 20.58
CA GLU A 108 -1.28 -17.85 20.00
C GLU A 108 -0.92 -16.76 18.97
N GLU A 109 -0.64 -15.57 19.53
CA GLU A 109 0.48 -14.75 19.10
C GLU A 109 1.80 -15.49 19.38
N GLU A 110 2.46 -16.03 18.36
CA GLU A 110 3.91 -15.93 18.09
C GLU A 110 4.31 -16.93 17.00
N GLU A 111 5.25 -16.51 16.14
CA GLU A 111 5.97 -17.34 15.16
C GLU A 111 5.21 -17.83 13.90
N GLY A 112 5.17 -16.93 12.92
CA GLY A 112 5.10 -17.31 11.51
C GLY A 112 3.99 -16.61 10.76
N LEU A 113 4.32 -15.57 9.99
CA LEU A 113 3.52 -15.16 8.83
C LEU A 113 3.66 -16.24 7.73
N HIS A 114 3.44 -17.51 8.09
CA HIS A 114 3.59 -18.67 7.25
C HIS A 114 2.38 -18.72 6.32
N PHE A 115 2.66 -19.01 5.05
CA PHE A 115 1.75 -19.13 3.90
C PHE A 115 0.28 -19.33 4.29
N LYS A 116 -0.50 -18.24 4.34
CA LYS A 116 -1.96 -18.34 4.40
C LYS A 116 -2.42 -18.82 3.03
N ASP A 117 -3.14 -19.94 2.99
CA ASP A 117 -3.81 -20.42 1.78
C ASP A 117 -4.52 -19.24 1.10
N PRO A 118 -4.15 -18.87 -0.14
CA PRO A 118 -4.78 -17.79 -0.89
C PRO A 118 -6.29 -17.88 -0.96
N ASN A 119 -6.84 -19.09 -0.97
CA ASN A 119 -8.27 -19.38 -1.05
C ASN A 119 -8.93 -19.55 0.32
N SER A 120 -8.20 -19.36 1.42
CA SER A 120 -8.81 -19.33 2.75
C SER A 120 -9.79 -18.16 2.88
N TYR A 121 -10.89 -18.39 3.61
CA TYR A 121 -11.86 -17.34 3.93
C TYR A 121 -11.20 -16.08 4.53
N THR A 122 -10.21 -16.28 5.41
CA THR A 122 -9.43 -15.18 6.00
C THR A 122 -8.67 -14.39 4.95
N MET A 123 -8.03 -15.03 3.96
CA MET A 123 -7.30 -14.31 2.92
C MET A 123 -8.23 -13.57 1.95
N ILE A 124 -9.37 -14.17 1.59
CA ILE A 124 -10.42 -13.52 0.80
C ILE A 124 -10.91 -12.25 1.52
N TYR A 125 -11.18 -12.35 2.82
CA TYR A 125 -11.58 -11.21 3.63
C TYR A 125 -10.52 -10.10 3.64
N GLU A 126 -9.26 -10.44 3.90
CA GLU A 126 -8.18 -9.46 3.92
C GLU A 126 -7.95 -8.83 2.54
N TYR A 127 -8.06 -9.62 1.46
CA TYR A 127 -7.98 -9.11 0.09
C TYR A 127 -9.05 -8.02 -0.13
N LYS A 128 -10.32 -8.34 0.15
CA LYS A 128 -11.44 -7.38 0.02
C LYS A 128 -11.23 -6.13 0.88
N ARG A 129 -10.72 -6.33 2.09
CA ARG A 129 -10.40 -5.24 3.02
C ARG A 129 -9.31 -4.33 2.45
N PHE A 130 -8.26 -4.89 1.84
CA PHE A 130 -7.20 -4.12 1.19
C PHE A 130 -7.70 -3.35 -0.03
N ILE A 131 -8.52 -3.96 -0.89
CA ILE A 131 -9.11 -3.27 -2.03
C ILE A 131 -9.93 -2.05 -1.56
N ASN A 132 -10.73 -2.20 -0.51
CA ASN A 132 -11.47 -1.09 0.07
C ASN A 132 -10.56 -0.04 0.70
N TRP A 133 -9.55 -0.45 1.47
CA TRP A 133 -8.56 0.43 2.08
C TRP A 133 -7.85 1.27 1.00
N ARG A 134 -7.37 0.63 -0.07
CA ARG A 134 -6.70 1.27 -1.21
C ARG A 134 -7.59 2.35 -1.83
N ARG A 135 -8.87 2.03 -2.07
CA ARG A 135 -9.86 2.97 -2.60
C ARG A 135 -10.07 4.19 -1.68
N VAL A 136 -10.24 3.96 -0.38
CA VAL A 136 -10.52 5.02 0.60
C VAL A 136 -9.31 5.92 0.82
N MET A 137 -8.11 5.33 0.89
CA MET A 137 -6.88 6.06 1.17
C MET A 137 -6.36 6.84 -0.03
N ARG A 138 -6.69 6.44 -1.27
CA ARG A 138 -6.22 7.12 -2.50
C ARG A 138 -6.43 8.65 -2.49
N ASN A 139 -7.52 9.13 -1.88
CA ASN A 139 -7.84 10.56 -1.80
C ASN A 139 -7.34 11.23 -0.51
N LYS A 140 -6.68 10.47 0.36
CA LYS A 140 -6.21 10.89 1.70
C LYS A 140 -4.69 10.78 1.82
N ILE A 141 -3.98 10.71 0.70
CA ILE A 141 -2.52 10.64 0.66
C ILE A 141 -1.96 11.89 0.01
N ASP A 142 -0.75 12.24 0.41
CA ASP A 142 0.09 13.16 -0.35
C ASP A 142 0.54 12.46 -1.65
N PRO A 143 0.20 12.97 -2.84
CA PRO A 143 0.54 12.34 -4.11
C PRO A 143 2.05 12.24 -4.37
N GLN A 144 2.86 13.12 -3.78
CA GLN A 144 4.30 13.14 -3.99
C GLN A 144 5.03 12.13 -3.11
N THR A 145 4.63 12.08 -1.84
CA THR A 145 5.33 11.26 -0.83
C THR A 145 4.67 9.91 -0.60
N GLY A 146 3.37 9.76 -0.87
CA GLY A 146 2.59 8.57 -0.53
C GLY A 146 2.24 8.44 0.95
N ARG A 147 2.58 9.46 1.76
CA ARG A 147 2.21 9.51 3.17
C ARG A 147 0.70 9.73 3.30
N ILE A 148 0.07 9.07 4.26
CA ILE A 148 -1.32 9.35 4.64
C ILE A 148 -1.39 10.74 5.28
N MET A 149 -2.23 11.61 4.72
CA MET A 149 -2.45 12.96 5.21
C MET A 149 -3.17 12.92 6.56
N THR A 150 -2.75 13.81 7.45
CA THR A 150 -3.46 14.10 8.70
C THR A 150 -4.82 14.73 8.42
N ARG A 151 -5.67 14.81 9.44
CA ARG A 151 -7.00 15.40 9.29
C ARG A 151 -6.89 16.90 8.99
N GLU A 152 -5.94 17.56 9.62
CA GLU A 152 -5.67 18.99 9.48
C GLU A 152 -5.24 19.31 8.04
N GLU A 153 -4.40 18.46 7.44
CA GLU A 153 -3.99 18.59 6.04
C GLU A 153 -5.15 18.36 5.07
N GLN A 154 -6.00 17.37 5.36
CA GLN A 154 -7.23 17.13 4.57
C GLN A 154 -8.18 18.32 4.64
N ASP A 155 -8.39 18.89 5.83
CA ASP A 155 -9.27 20.05 6.04
C ASP A 155 -8.72 21.31 5.37
N ALA A 156 -7.40 21.49 5.33
CA ALA A 156 -6.76 22.61 4.63
C ALA A 156 -6.97 22.54 3.11
N ILE A 157 -6.78 21.36 2.51
CA ILE A 157 -7.03 21.13 1.08
C ILE A 157 -8.50 21.42 0.75
N TRP A 158 -9.42 20.90 1.56
CA TRP A 158 -10.86 21.13 1.38
C TRP A 158 -11.23 22.62 1.42
N LYS A 159 -10.71 23.37 2.41
CA LYS A 159 -10.96 24.83 2.51
C LYS A 159 -10.41 25.59 1.30
N SER A 160 -9.21 25.24 0.84
CA SER A 160 -8.61 25.85 -0.34
C SER A 160 -9.43 25.62 -1.60
N GLN A 161 -10.02 24.43 -1.76
CA GLN A 161 -10.90 24.11 -2.89
C GLN A 161 -12.17 24.96 -2.86
N ILE A 162 -12.79 25.14 -1.69
CA ILE A 162 -13.98 25.99 -1.54
C ILE A 162 -13.67 27.46 -1.86
N GLN A 163 -12.57 27.99 -1.32
CA GLN A 163 -12.23 29.40 -1.51
C GLN A 163 -11.82 29.73 -2.96
N GLY A 164 -11.06 28.85 -3.61
CA GLY A 164 -10.66 29.04 -5.01
C GLY A 164 -11.81 28.94 -6.02
N VAL A 165 -12.86 28.17 -5.70
CA VAL A 165 -14.10 28.13 -6.51
C VAL A 165 -14.86 29.46 -6.41
N ASN A 166 -14.90 30.08 -5.22
CA ASN A 166 -15.63 31.33 -5.02
C ASN A 166 -14.98 32.54 -5.72
N THR A 167 -13.66 32.56 -5.91
CA THR A 167 -12.93 33.68 -6.55
C THR A 167 -13.00 33.69 -8.08
N HIS A 168 -13.57 32.65 -8.70
CA HIS A 168 -13.73 32.56 -10.16
C HIS A 168 -15.17 32.76 -10.65
N ILE A 169 -16.10 33.09 -9.74
CA ILE A 169 -17.52 33.31 -10.04
C ILE A 169 -17.88 34.82 -10.00
N GLU A 170 -16.91 35.70 -9.73
CA GLU A 170 -17.06 37.16 -9.80
C GLU A 170 -16.49 37.73 -11.11
#